data_AF-A0A1C3X1S2-F1
#
_entry.id   AF-A0A1C3X1S2-F1
#
_cell.length_a   1.000
_cell.length_b   1.000
_cell.length_c   1.000
_cell.angle_alpha   90.00
_cell.angle_beta   90.00
_cell.angle_gamma   90.00
#
_symmetry.space_group_name_H-M   'P 1'
#
loop_
_entity.id
_entity.type
_entity.pdbx_description
1 polymer ?
#
loop_
_entity_poly.entity_id
_entity_poly.type
_entity_poly.pdbx_seq_one_letter_code
_entity_poly.pdbx_strand_id
1 'polypeptide(L)'
;MTNWIDSGGDEPRLYGARPTNCKSEQRRIGDAIRRANLTRLAPALALIALAAPSGHARDRGQFANTNPELKAWFDSLRSGEGPCCSDADGSALSDSDWDSKDGHYRVRVPRYGYALDGQQQELVWVDVPAEAVISEPNRVGRTMVWPIYGYMGVTIRCFMPGSMT
;
A
#
# COMPACT_ATOMS: atom_id res chain seq x y z
N MET A 1 59.99 0.20 -2.23
CA MET A 1 59.84 -1.27 -2.12
C MET A 1 59.55 -1.60 -0.65
N THR A 2 58.52 -2.30 -0.19
CA THR A 2 57.33 -2.92 -0.80
C THR A 2 56.40 -3.28 0.38
N ASN A 3 55.10 -3.03 0.20
CA ASN A 3 53.88 -3.65 0.75
C ASN A 3 53.90 -4.39 2.09
N TRP A 4 52.92 -4.07 2.94
CA TRP A 4 52.04 -5.08 3.57
C TRP A 4 50.58 -4.59 3.52
N ILE A 5 49.86 -5.10 2.52
CA ILE A 5 48.39 -5.27 2.39
C ILE A 5 48.05 -6.50 3.29
N ASP A 6 46.94 -6.67 4.01
CA ASP A 6 45.53 -6.58 3.62
C ASP A 6 44.58 -6.77 4.82
N SER A 7 43.34 -6.29 4.65
CA SER A 7 42.05 -6.84 5.13
C SER A 7 41.74 -6.85 6.64
N GLY A 8 40.61 -6.36 7.14
CA GLY A 8 39.38 -5.89 6.50
C GLY A 8 38.20 -6.19 7.44
N GLY A 9 37.28 -5.22 7.60
CA GLY A 9 35.97 -5.43 8.23
C GLY A 9 35.70 -4.57 9.45
N ASP A 10 35.26 -3.33 9.22
CA ASP A 10 34.78 -2.42 10.27
C ASP A 10 33.45 -2.89 10.88
N GLU A 11 33.42 -2.74 12.19
CA GLU A 11 32.35 -2.90 13.16
C GLU A 11 31.16 -1.97 12.87
N PRO A 12 29.89 -2.40 12.97
CA PRO A 12 28.77 -1.49 12.72
C PRO A 12 28.12 -1.10 14.05
N ARG A 13 28.34 0.11 14.57
CA ARG A 13 27.31 0.92 15.28
C ARG A 13 27.73 2.39 15.39
N LEU A 14 26.87 3.31 14.98
CA LEU A 14 25.92 3.98 15.89
C LEU A 14 25.14 5.09 15.18
N TYR A 15 23.92 5.27 15.68
CA TYR A 15 22.91 6.26 15.33
C TYR A 15 23.44 7.68 15.06
N GLY A 16 22.87 8.31 14.04
CA GLY A 16 22.92 9.75 13.85
C GLY A 16 21.69 10.22 13.09
N ALA A 17 20.75 10.84 13.81
CA ALA A 17 19.65 11.59 13.23
C ALA A 17 20.20 12.62 12.23
N ARG A 18 19.65 12.65 11.01
CA ARG A 18 19.84 13.76 10.07
C ARG A 18 18.49 14.32 9.63
N PRO A 19 18.34 15.65 9.65
CA PRO A 19 17.14 16.30 9.15
C PRO A 19 17.10 16.15 7.63
N THR A 20 15.96 15.71 7.08
CA THR A 20 15.69 15.86 5.65
C THR A 20 15.42 17.32 5.36
N ASN A 21 16.49 18.13 5.34
CA ASN A 21 16.50 19.39 4.63
C ASN A 21 16.40 19.04 3.13
N CYS A 22 15.21 19.15 2.56
CA CYS A 22 15.03 19.18 1.11
C CYS A 22 15.69 20.45 0.56
N LYS A 23 17.01 20.43 0.43
CA LYS A 23 17.74 21.37 -0.39
C LYS A 23 17.50 20.94 -1.83
N SER A 24 16.62 21.66 -2.52
CA SER A 24 16.52 21.62 -3.97
C SER A 24 17.87 22.08 -4.54
N GLU A 25 18.73 21.14 -4.92
CA GLU A 25 19.82 21.45 -5.84
C GLU A 25 19.20 21.83 -7.18
N GLN A 26 19.07 23.13 -7.38
CA GLN A 26 18.68 23.74 -8.63
C GLN A 26 19.83 23.55 -9.62
N ARG A 27 19.88 22.36 -10.22
CA ARG A 27 20.76 22.04 -11.35
C ARG A 27 20.36 23.01 -12.47
N ARG A 28 21.19 24.03 -12.71
CA ARG A 28 21.06 24.88 -13.91
C ARG A 28 21.29 23.99 -15.13
N ILE A 29 20.21 23.42 -15.64
CA ILE A 29 20.17 22.86 -16.99
C ILE A 29 20.13 24.08 -17.91
N GLY A 30 21.23 24.33 -18.61
CA GLY A 30 21.32 25.39 -19.59
C GLY A 30 20.26 25.19 -20.67
N ASP A 31 19.41 26.20 -20.84
CA ASP A 31 18.43 26.28 -21.91
C ASP A 31 19.15 26.38 -23.26
N ALA A 32 19.05 25.29 -24.03
CA ALA A 32 19.12 25.34 -25.48
C ALA A 32 17.94 24.56 -26.04
N ILE A 33 16.72 24.98 -25.68
CA ILE A 33 15.49 24.52 -26.31
C ILE A 33 15.49 25.04 -27.74
N ARG A 34 15.90 24.18 -28.69
CA ARG A 34 15.48 24.35 -30.09
C ARG A 34 13.95 24.37 -30.08
N ARG A 35 13.35 25.49 -30.49
CA ARG A 35 11.90 25.62 -30.70
C ARG A 35 11.44 24.62 -31.77
N ALA A 36 11.22 23.37 -31.37
CA ALA A 36 10.42 22.42 -32.13
C ALA A 36 8.95 22.74 -31.84
N ASN A 37 8.13 22.78 -32.90
CA ASN A 37 6.73 23.19 -32.86
C ASN A 37 5.90 22.33 -31.88
N LEU A 38 5.74 22.81 -30.64
CA LEU A 38 4.91 22.22 -29.57
C LEU A 38 3.43 22.06 -29.94
N THR A 39 2.97 22.69 -31.03
CA THR A 39 1.58 22.65 -31.49
C THR A 39 1.13 21.31 -32.08
N ARG A 40 2.04 20.46 -32.58
CA ARG A 40 1.65 19.20 -33.23
C ARG A 40 1.37 18.03 -32.29
N LEU A 41 1.82 18.11 -31.04
CA LEU A 41 1.64 17.04 -30.04
C LEU A 41 0.46 17.29 -29.09
N ALA A 42 -0.08 18.51 -29.10
CA ALA A 42 -1.23 18.91 -28.29
C ALA A 42 -2.49 18.01 -28.47
N PRO A 43 -2.92 17.63 -29.70
CA PRO A 43 -4.11 16.79 -29.85
C PRO A 43 -3.88 15.36 -29.33
N ALA A 44 -2.67 14.81 -29.52
CA ALA A 44 -2.33 13.47 -29.03
C ALA A 44 -2.28 13.42 -27.50
N LEU A 45 -1.70 14.44 -26.85
CA LEU A 45 -1.69 14.57 -25.39
C LEU A 45 -3.10 14.77 -24.82
N ALA A 46 -3.96 15.55 -25.49
CA ALA A 46 -5.35 15.74 -25.09
C ALA A 46 -6.14 14.42 -25.16
N LEU A 47 -5.95 13.62 -26.21
CA LEU A 47 -6.58 12.30 -26.35
C LEU A 47 -6.12 11.32 -25.25
N ILE A 48 -4.84 11.31 -24.89
CA ILE A 48 -4.32 10.46 -23.80
C ILE A 48 -4.93 10.90 -22.45
N ALA A 49 -5.04 12.20 -22.20
CA ALA A 49 -5.65 12.70 -20.97
C ALA A 49 -7.16 12.38 -20.87
N LEU A 50 -7.89 12.42 -21.99
CA LEU A 50 -9.31 12.03 -22.03
C LEU A 50 -9.52 10.51 -21.89
N ALA A 51 -8.58 9.70 -22.39
CA ALA A 51 -8.64 8.25 -22.33
C ALA A 51 -8.08 7.66 -21.03
N ALA A 52 -7.43 8.48 -20.19
CA ALA A 52 -6.86 8.01 -18.93
C ALA A 52 -7.99 7.66 -17.95
N PRO A 53 -8.05 6.42 -17.43
CA PRO A 53 -9.01 6.09 -16.38
C PRO A 53 -8.72 6.93 -15.14
N SER A 54 -9.77 7.47 -14.53
CA SER A 54 -9.68 8.21 -13.29
C SER A 54 -9.26 7.26 -12.17
N GLY A 55 -8.00 7.33 -11.75
CA GLY A 55 -7.51 6.63 -10.56
C GLY A 55 -8.10 7.28 -9.32
N HIS A 56 -9.24 6.78 -8.85
CA HIS A 56 -9.77 7.19 -7.55
C HIS A 56 -8.98 6.47 -6.46
N ALA A 57 -8.08 7.20 -5.78
CA ALA A 57 -7.62 6.78 -4.46
C ALA A 57 -8.85 6.74 -3.54
N ARG A 58 -9.29 5.54 -3.18
CA ARG A 58 -10.41 5.36 -2.24
C ARG A 58 -9.86 5.43 -0.83
N ASP A 59 -9.96 6.61 -0.23
CA ASP A 59 -9.89 6.70 1.22
C ASP A 59 -11.29 6.45 1.80
N ARG A 60 -11.43 5.37 2.58
CA ARG A 60 -12.69 5.05 3.26
C ARG A 60 -12.91 5.91 4.50
N GLY A 61 -11.92 6.71 4.93
CA GLY A 61 -12.01 7.69 6.01
C GLY A 61 -12.27 7.10 7.40
N GLN A 62 -12.51 5.79 7.49
CA GLN A 62 -12.89 5.07 8.70
C GLN A 62 -11.86 5.20 9.83
N PHE A 63 -10.60 5.51 9.50
CA PHE A 63 -9.52 5.77 10.44
C PHE A 63 -8.88 7.16 10.28
N ALA A 64 -9.47 8.07 9.48
CA ALA A 64 -8.85 9.38 9.19
C ALA A 64 -8.67 10.27 10.43
N ASN A 65 -9.46 10.06 11.49
CA ASN A 65 -9.40 10.83 12.74
C ASN A 65 -8.86 10.01 13.93
N THR A 66 -8.10 8.94 13.69
CA THR A 66 -7.47 8.19 14.79
C THR A 66 -6.35 8.99 15.44
N ASN A 67 -6.04 8.67 16.70
CA ASN A 67 -4.91 9.30 17.38
C ASN A 67 -3.58 9.02 16.63
N PRO A 68 -2.54 9.85 16.80
CA PRO A 68 -1.28 9.69 16.06
C PRO A 68 -0.56 8.36 16.32
N GLU A 69 -0.71 7.79 17.52
CA GLU A 69 -0.07 6.52 17.88
C GLU A 69 -0.69 5.33 17.12
N LEU A 70 -2.02 5.28 17.05
CA LEU A 70 -2.75 4.25 16.34
C LEU A 70 -2.52 4.36 14.84
N LYS A 71 -2.44 5.60 14.32
CA LYS A 71 -2.02 5.81 12.93
C LYS A 71 -0.61 5.29 12.67
N ALA A 72 0.36 5.63 13.51
CA ALA A 72 1.73 5.15 13.37
C ALA A 72 1.83 3.62 13.44
N TRP A 73 0.98 2.99 14.25
CA TRP A 73 0.85 1.54 14.28
C TRP A 73 0.25 0.97 12.99
N PHE A 74 -0.81 1.57 12.43
CA PHE A 74 -1.35 1.16 11.13
C PHE A 74 -0.31 1.27 10.01
N ASP A 75 0.39 2.41 9.95
CA ASP A 75 1.41 2.69 8.94
C ASP A 75 2.64 1.76 9.08
N SER A 76 2.83 1.13 10.24
CA SER A 76 3.91 0.17 10.48
C SER A 76 3.53 -1.28 10.19
N LEU A 77 2.25 -1.59 9.93
CA LEU A 77 1.79 -2.96 9.70
C LEU A 77 2.44 -3.59 8.46
N ARG A 78 2.89 -4.83 8.63
CA ARG A 78 3.51 -5.64 7.58
C ARG A 78 3.07 -7.08 7.73
N SER A 79 2.89 -7.76 6.62
CA SER A 79 2.78 -9.22 6.53
C SER A 79 4.09 -9.80 6.00
N GLY A 80 4.16 -11.12 5.82
CA GLY A 80 5.27 -11.79 5.14
C GLY A 80 5.47 -11.32 3.69
N GLU A 81 4.41 -10.78 3.08
CA GLU A 81 4.40 -10.20 1.74
C GLU A 81 4.89 -8.73 1.70
N GLY A 82 5.24 -8.14 2.85
CA GLY A 82 5.73 -6.77 2.97
C GLY A 82 4.73 -5.81 3.63
N PRO A 83 4.86 -4.48 3.43
CA PRO A 83 3.96 -3.53 4.05
C PRO A 83 2.52 -3.70 3.59
N CYS A 84 1.61 -3.60 4.56
CA CYS A 84 0.20 -3.42 4.26
C CYS A 84 0.04 -2.08 3.54
N CYS A 85 -0.77 -2.04 2.49
CA CYS A 85 -1.15 -0.77 1.88
C CYS A 85 -1.74 0.15 2.98
N SER A 86 -1.81 1.47 2.73
CA SER A 86 -2.10 2.48 3.77
C SER A 86 -3.32 2.11 4.63
N ASP A 87 -3.45 2.72 5.81
CA ASP A 87 -4.70 2.74 6.60
C ASP A 87 -5.99 2.88 5.76
N ALA A 88 -5.95 3.70 4.70
CA ALA A 88 -7.01 3.90 3.71
C ALA A 88 -7.49 2.62 3.00
N ASP A 89 -6.61 1.62 2.85
CA ASP A 89 -6.89 0.36 2.12
C ASP A 89 -7.40 -0.75 3.05
N GLY A 90 -7.22 -0.59 4.37
CA GLY A 90 -7.66 -1.54 5.37
C GLY A 90 -9.16 -1.44 5.64
N SER A 91 -9.85 -2.56 5.76
CA SER A 91 -11.30 -2.62 6.01
C SER A 91 -11.64 -3.57 7.15
N ALA A 92 -12.49 -3.12 8.07
CA ALA A 92 -13.03 -4.01 9.10
C ALA A 92 -14.07 -4.95 8.48
N LEU A 93 -14.03 -6.23 8.86
CA LEU A 93 -15.00 -7.25 8.47
C LEU A 93 -16.03 -7.45 9.58
N SER A 94 -17.25 -7.84 9.21
CA SER A 94 -18.20 -8.40 10.17
C SER A 94 -17.80 -9.83 10.53
N ASP A 95 -18.24 -10.34 11.67
CA ASP A 95 -17.95 -11.72 12.09
C ASP A 95 -18.50 -12.78 11.12
N SER A 96 -19.46 -12.40 10.27
CA SER A 96 -20.01 -13.27 9.21
C SER A 96 -19.25 -13.22 7.89
N ASP A 97 -18.32 -12.27 7.75
CA ASP A 97 -17.54 -12.02 6.54
C ASP A 97 -16.12 -12.60 6.61
N TRP A 98 -15.82 -13.41 7.62
CA TRP A 98 -14.58 -14.16 7.67
C TRP A 98 -14.80 -15.47 8.42
N ASP A 99 -13.90 -16.42 8.21
CA ASP A 99 -13.94 -17.72 8.85
C ASP A 99 -12.51 -18.24 9.02
N SER A 100 -12.30 -19.08 10.01
CA SER A 100 -11.01 -19.73 10.27
C SER A 100 -11.20 -21.23 10.41
N LYS A 101 -10.43 -22.01 9.64
CA LYS A 101 -10.45 -23.46 9.71
C LYS A 101 -9.02 -24.00 9.62
N ASP A 102 -8.64 -24.85 10.57
CA ASP A 102 -7.34 -25.53 10.60
C ASP A 102 -6.13 -24.58 10.50
N GLY A 103 -6.24 -23.38 11.09
CA GLY A 103 -5.18 -22.35 11.04
C GLY A 103 -5.15 -21.53 9.74
N HIS A 104 -6.05 -21.80 8.80
CA HIS A 104 -6.25 -21.02 7.59
C HIS A 104 -7.43 -20.08 7.74
N TYR A 105 -7.38 -18.95 7.04
CA TYR A 105 -8.45 -17.95 7.04
C TYR A 105 -9.02 -17.80 5.64
N ARG A 106 -10.31 -17.48 5.59
CA ARG A 106 -10.97 -16.98 4.38
C ARG A 106 -11.79 -15.75 4.73
N VAL A 107 -11.89 -14.84 3.78
CA VAL A 107 -12.61 -13.56 3.94
C VAL A 107 -13.60 -13.38 2.80
N ARG A 108 -14.72 -12.72 3.10
CA ARG A 108 -15.75 -12.37 2.15
C ARG A 108 -15.64 -10.88 1.84
N VAL A 109 -15.19 -10.56 0.63
CA VAL A 109 -14.90 -9.18 0.19
C VAL A 109 -15.58 -8.89 -1.15
N PRO A 110 -15.78 -7.61 -1.53
CA PRO A 110 -16.24 -7.28 -2.87
C PRO A 110 -15.42 -7.96 -3.95
N ARG A 111 -16.04 -8.39 -5.04
CA ARG A 111 -15.33 -8.92 -6.22
C ARG A 111 -14.46 -7.85 -6.89
N TYR A 112 -14.93 -6.59 -6.83
CA TYR A 112 -14.29 -5.44 -7.45
C TYR A 112 -14.10 -4.30 -6.46
N GLY A 113 -13.01 -3.56 -6.61
CA GLY A 113 -12.68 -2.40 -5.79
C GLY A 113 -13.57 -1.17 -6.04
N TYR A 114 -14.50 -1.26 -6.99
CA TYR A 114 -15.49 -0.23 -7.34
C TYR A 114 -16.91 -0.80 -7.31
N ALA A 115 -17.90 0.07 -7.14
CA ALA A 115 -19.29 -0.28 -7.35
C ALA A 115 -19.63 0.02 -8.82
N LEU A 116 -20.40 -0.85 -9.46
CA LEU A 116 -21.03 -0.53 -10.73
C LEU A 116 -22.28 0.30 -10.42
N ASP A 117 -22.52 1.38 -11.17
CA ASP A 117 -23.57 2.34 -10.85
C ASP A 117 -24.93 1.67 -10.61
N GLY A 118 -25.49 1.92 -9.41
CA GLY A 118 -26.78 1.37 -8.99
C GLY A 118 -26.80 -0.12 -8.65
N GLN A 119 -25.67 -0.83 -8.74
CA GLN A 119 -25.58 -2.26 -8.45
C GLN A 119 -24.97 -2.51 -7.07
N GLN A 120 -25.50 -3.50 -6.36
CA GLN A 120 -24.86 -4.02 -5.16
C GLN A 120 -23.54 -4.72 -5.53
N GLN A 121 -22.51 -4.52 -4.70
CA GLN A 121 -21.26 -5.21 -4.89
C GLN A 121 -21.45 -6.70 -4.60
N GLU A 122 -21.14 -7.54 -5.57
CA GLU A 122 -21.06 -8.98 -5.34
C GLU A 122 -19.90 -9.26 -4.38
N LEU A 123 -20.17 -10.02 -3.33
CA LEU A 123 -19.15 -10.48 -2.39
C LEU A 123 -18.68 -11.89 -2.76
N VAL A 124 -17.37 -12.11 -2.69
CA VAL A 124 -16.72 -13.39 -2.98
C VAL A 124 -15.88 -13.83 -1.78
N TRP A 125 -15.86 -15.14 -1.53
CA TRP A 125 -14.94 -15.74 -0.58
C TRP A 125 -13.55 -15.88 -1.19
N VAL A 126 -12.54 -15.43 -0.46
CA VAL A 126 -11.13 -15.45 -0.87
C VAL A 126 -10.33 -16.06 0.26
N ASP A 127 -9.53 -17.07 -0.05
CA ASP A 127 -8.60 -17.65 0.91
C ASP A 127 -7.47 -16.67 1.21
N VAL A 128 -7.10 -16.57 2.48
CA VAL A 128 -6.01 -15.72 2.94
C VAL A 128 -4.72 -16.53 2.90
N PRO A 129 -3.71 -16.10 2.13
CA PRO A 129 -2.39 -16.73 2.17
C PRO A 129 -1.79 -16.65 3.58
N ALA A 130 -1.07 -17.68 4.01
CA ALA A 130 -0.52 -17.72 5.38
C ALA A 130 0.44 -16.55 5.65
N GLU A 131 1.22 -16.19 4.63
CA GLU A 131 2.13 -15.07 4.57
C GLU A 131 1.44 -13.70 4.60
N ALA A 132 0.14 -13.62 4.27
CA ALA A 132 -0.63 -12.38 4.36
C ALA A 132 -1.16 -12.12 5.80
N VAL A 133 -1.06 -13.10 6.70
CA VAL A 133 -1.50 -12.96 8.09
C VAL A 133 -0.49 -12.10 8.86
N ILE A 134 -0.98 -11.01 9.46
CA ILE A 134 -0.17 -10.13 10.31
C ILE A 134 0.01 -10.77 11.69
N SER A 135 1.25 -10.84 12.17
CA SER A 135 1.60 -11.38 13.49
C SER A 135 1.52 -10.36 14.62
N GLU A 136 1.50 -9.06 14.29
CA GLU A 136 1.39 -7.98 15.29
C GLU A 136 0.05 -8.02 16.04
N PRO A 137 0.03 -7.65 17.34
CA PRO A 137 -1.21 -7.60 18.11
C PRO A 137 -2.25 -6.66 17.48
N ASN A 138 -3.49 -7.13 17.36
CA ASN A 138 -4.60 -6.34 16.82
C ASN A 138 -5.09 -5.28 17.81
N ARG A 139 -4.66 -4.02 17.62
CA ARG A 139 -5.06 -2.88 18.47
C ARG A 139 -6.47 -2.36 18.18
N VAL A 140 -7.08 -2.77 17.07
CA VAL A 140 -8.45 -2.39 16.67
C VAL A 140 -9.48 -3.34 17.28
N GLY A 141 -9.08 -4.58 17.58
CA GLY A 141 -9.93 -5.64 18.15
C GLY A 141 -10.83 -6.34 17.14
N ARG A 142 -11.21 -5.68 16.03
CA ARG A 142 -11.99 -6.27 14.93
C ARG A 142 -11.11 -6.93 13.89
N THR A 143 -11.64 -7.91 13.16
CA THR A 143 -10.97 -8.50 12.00
C THR A 143 -10.80 -7.47 10.89
N MET A 144 -9.58 -7.34 10.37
CA MET A 144 -9.21 -6.37 9.35
C MET A 144 -8.63 -7.06 8.11
N VAL A 145 -8.91 -6.50 6.93
CA VAL A 145 -8.41 -7.01 5.65
C VAL A 145 -7.95 -5.88 4.73
N TRP A 146 -6.86 -6.11 3.98
CA TRP A 146 -6.33 -5.24 2.94
C TRP A 146 -6.36 -5.96 1.59
N PRO A 147 -7.47 -5.87 0.83
CA PRO A 147 -7.58 -6.49 -0.48
C PRO A 147 -6.89 -5.64 -1.55
N ILE A 148 -6.24 -6.29 -2.50
CA ILE A 148 -5.73 -5.68 -3.73
C ILE A 148 -6.60 -6.18 -4.88
N TYR A 149 -7.15 -5.23 -5.63
CA TYR A 149 -7.96 -5.52 -6.81
C TYR A 149 -7.10 -5.33 -8.06
N GLY A 150 -6.83 -6.42 -8.76
CA GLY A 150 -6.10 -6.43 -10.02
C GLY A 150 -6.90 -7.03 -11.16
N TYR A 151 -6.30 -7.08 -12.35
CA TYR A 151 -6.89 -7.72 -13.52
C TYR A 151 -7.12 -9.23 -13.33
N MET A 152 -6.34 -9.87 -12.46
CA MET A 152 -6.48 -11.28 -12.07
C MET A 152 -7.54 -11.52 -10.98
N GLY A 153 -8.25 -10.48 -10.55
CA GLY A 153 -9.21 -10.54 -9.45
C GLY A 153 -8.66 -9.95 -8.15
N VAL A 154 -9.33 -10.28 -7.05
CA VAL A 154 -9.00 -9.82 -5.70
C VAL A 154 -8.01 -10.77 -5.03
N THR A 155 -6.96 -10.21 -4.42
CA THR A 155 -6.01 -10.95 -3.56
C THR A 155 -5.89 -10.25 -2.22
N ILE A 156 -5.43 -10.97 -1.19
CA ILE A 156 -5.29 -10.44 0.17
C ILE A 156 -3.82 -10.10 0.43
N ARG A 157 -3.51 -8.82 0.62
CA ARG A 157 -2.15 -8.36 0.96
C ARG A 157 -1.85 -8.51 2.44
N CYS A 158 -2.82 -8.12 3.25
CA CYS A 158 -2.75 -8.24 4.68
C CYS A 158 -4.10 -8.69 5.25
N PHE A 159 -4.02 -9.50 6.29
CA PHE A 159 -5.14 -9.94 7.09
C PHE A 159 -4.73 -9.89 8.55
N MET A 160 -5.57 -9.29 9.39
CA MET A 160 -5.38 -9.27 10.82
C MET A 160 -6.61 -9.88 11.49
N PRO A 161 -6.49 -11.05 12.13
CA PRO A 161 -7.62 -11.65 12.82
C PRO A 161 -8.05 -10.76 13.99
N GLY A 162 -9.36 -10.63 14.17
CA GLY A 162 -9.95 -10.04 15.37
C GLY A 162 -9.88 -11.01 16.55
N SER A 163 -10.06 -10.48 17.74
CA SER A 163 -10.41 -11.31 18.89
C SER A 163 -11.87 -11.72 18.73
N MET A 164 -12.14 -13.01 18.50
CA MET A 164 -13.51 -13.54 18.56
C MET A 164 -14.02 -13.31 19.99
N THR A 165 -14.92 -12.36 20.17
CA THR A 165 -15.65 -12.14 21.43
C THR A 165 -17.11 -12.46 21.23
#